data_AF-A0A816CME7-F1
#
_entry.id   AF-A0A816CME7-F1
#
_cell.length_a   1.000
_cell.length_b   1.000
_cell.length_c   1.000
_cell.angle_alpha   90.00
_cell.angle_beta   90.00
_cell.angle_gamma   90.00
#
_symmetry.space_group_name_H-M   'P 1'
#
loop_
_entity.id
_entity.type
_entity.pdbx_description
1 polymer ?
#
loop_
_entity_poly.entity_id
_entity_poly.type
_entity_poly.pdbx_seq_one_letter_code
_entity_poly.pdbx_strand_id
1 'polypeptide(L)'
;SKKCLHGNNFYDVKYLNDTLSPLLRDNGRIVNVSSGIASLTLERYCKDLQVKLLDPNITESQLEQIFTELFRVVQEGNDFKTIGFNLVKIPNFDDYFALYYGASNLGANILTLLCVQGFCATDINNRADGGRPAELGADSILHAVYTENLENGQFSKGGTRLPLEANR
;
A
#
# COMPACT_ATOMS: atom_id res chain seq x y z
N SER A 1 0.18 2.94 26.80
CA SER A 1 -0.63 4.03 26.21
C SER A 1 -0.52 3.94 24.70
N LYS A 2 -1.63 4.04 23.95
CA LYS A 2 -1.67 4.01 22.48
C LYS A 2 -1.06 5.28 21.86
N LYS A 3 0.20 5.58 22.19
CA LYS A 3 0.90 6.77 21.65
C LYS A 3 1.40 6.44 20.23
N CYS A 4 0.80 7.13 19.26
CA CYS A 4 1.13 7.21 17.83
C CYS A 4 1.07 5.92 17.00
N LEU A 5 -0.14 5.42 16.76
CA LEU A 5 -0.43 4.65 15.54
C LEU A 5 -0.99 5.53 14.41
N HIS A 6 -1.31 6.80 14.68
CA HIS A 6 -1.75 7.79 13.68
C HIS A 6 -0.56 8.60 13.12
N GLY A 7 -0.67 9.06 11.88
CA GLY A 7 0.40 9.77 11.16
C GLY A 7 1.26 8.86 10.29
N ASN A 8 0.68 7.80 9.74
CA ASN A 8 1.33 6.94 8.75
C ASN A 8 0.32 6.43 7.72
N ASN A 9 0.84 6.13 6.52
CA ASN A 9 0.04 5.76 5.36
C ASN A 9 -0.77 4.45 5.53
N PHE A 10 -0.48 3.63 6.54
CA PHE A 10 -1.23 2.41 6.79
C PHE A 10 -2.49 2.66 7.64
N TYR A 11 -2.31 3.07 8.89
CA TYR A 11 -3.43 3.19 9.83
C TYR A 11 -4.37 4.33 9.44
N ASP A 12 -3.86 5.42 8.87
CA ASP A 12 -4.71 6.55 8.47
C ASP A 12 -5.60 6.17 7.27
N VAL A 13 -5.07 5.44 6.29
CA VAL A 13 -5.87 4.93 5.16
C VAL A 13 -6.85 3.86 5.61
N LYS A 14 -6.43 2.93 6.48
CA LYS A 14 -7.34 1.93 7.06
C LYS A 14 -8.51 2.61 7.78
N TYR A 15 -8.22 3.55 8.67
CA TYR A 15 -9.25 4.28 9.41
C TYR A 15 -10.21 5.01 8.45
N LEU A 16 -9.69 5.65 7.41
CA LEU A 16 -10.50 6.33 6.40
C LEU A 16 -11.41 5.34 5.66
N ASN A 17 -10.86 4.20 5.25
CA ASN A 17 -11.61 3.16 4.53
C ASN A 17 -12.71 2.54 5.40
N ASP A 18 -12.42 2.20 6.65
CA ASP A 18 -13.41 1.66 7.59
C ASP A 18 -14.53 2.67 7.88
N THR A 19 -14.16 3.96 8.00
CA THR A 19 -15.10 5.03 8.35
C THR A 19 -15.99 5.40 7.16
N LEU A 20 -15.44 5.42 5.95
CA LEU A 20 -16.16 5.90 4.76
C LEU A 20 -16.81 4.79 3.94
N SER A 21 -16.32 3.55 3.99
CA SER A 21 -16.90 2.44 3.22
C SER A 21 -18.40 2.21 3.47
N PRO A 22 -18.95 2.37 4.70
CA PRO A 22 -20.40 2.21 4.92
C PRO A 22 -21.25 3.29 4.24
N LEU A 23 -20.64 4.40 3.82
CA LEU A 23 -21.31 5.50 3.12
C LEU A 23 -21.31 5.32 1.59
N LEU A 24 -20.51 4.37 1.08
CA LEU A 24 -20.45 4.09 -0.35
C LEU A 24 -21.71 3.34 -0.79
N ARG A 25 -22.23 3.72 -1.96
CA ARG A 25 -23.33 3.00 -2.61
C ARG A 25 -22.81 1.68 -3.18
N ASP A 26 -23.74 0.80 -3.56
CA ASP A 26 -23.40 -0.40 -4.34
C ASP A 26 -22.59 -0.02 -5.59
N ASN A 27 -21.56 -0.81 -5.90
CA ASN A 27 -20.58 -0.55 -6.95
C ASN A 27 -19.70 0.69 -6.71
N GLY A 28 -19.70 1.22 -5.49
CA GLY A 28 -18.77 2.25 -5.04
C GLY A 28 -17.32 1.77 -5.14
N ARG A 29 -16.38 2.72 -5.23
CA ARG A 29 -14.96 2.44 -5.40
C ARG A 29 -14.14 3.13 -4.34
N ILE A 30 -13.13 2.43 -3.84
CA ILE A 30 -12.05 3.01 -3.03
C ILE A 30 -10.77 2.87 -3.85
N VAL A 31 -10.16 4.00 -4.22
CA VAL A 31 -8.89 4.00 -4.94
C VAL A 31 -7.82 4.51 -3.98
N ASN A 32 -7.01 3.58 -3.48
CA ASN A 32 -5.90 3.94 -2.64
C ASN A 32 -4.65 4.16 -3.50
N VAL A 33 -4.00 5.32 -3.32
CA VAL A 33 -2.75 5.64 -3.99
C VAL A 33 -1.59 4.99 -3.24
N SER A 34 -0.84 4.17 -3.95
CA SER A 34 0.33 3.45 -3.47
C SER A 34 1.54 3.78 -4.35
N SER A 35 2.67 3.12 -4.11
CA SER A 35 3.94 3.35 -4.82
C SER A 35 4.48 2.07 -5.42
N GLY A 36 5.15 2.19 -6.57
CA GLY A 36 5.89 1.08 -7.17
C GLY A 36 7.10 0.63 -6.34
N ILE A 37 7.57 1.45 -5.40
CA ILE A 37 8.64 1.09 -4.46
C ILE A 37 8.19 -0.06 -3.54
N ALA A 38 6.89 -0.21 -3.30
CA ALA A 38 6.34 -1.29 -2.49
C ALA A 38 6.81 -2.67 -3.03
N SER A 39 6.68 -2.91 -4.34
CA SER A 39 7.17 -4.14 -4.99
C SER A 39 8.68 -4.30 -4.87
N LEU A 40 9.45 -3.23 -5.12
CA LEU A 40 10.92 -3.26 -5.04
C LEU A 40 11.44 -3.63 -3.65
N THR A 41 10.70 -3.25 -2.62
CA THR A 41 11.16 -3.51 -1.26
C THR A 41 10.60 -4.81 -0.68
N LEU A 42 9.49 -5.33 -1.20
CA LEU A 42 9.10 -6.71 -0.90
C LEU A 42 10.25 -7.68 -1.20
N GLU A 43 10.97 -7.48 -2.31
CA GLU A 43 12.15 -8.28 -2.68
C GLU A 43 13.28 -8.24 -1.63
N ARG A 44 13.33 -7.17 -0.82
CA ARG A 44 14.33 -7.01 0.24
C ARG A 44 13.92 -7.69 1.54
N TYR A 45 12.69 -8.17 1.66
CA TYR A 45 12.26 -8.89 2.86
C TYR A 45 12.81 -10.31 2.88
N CYS A 46 12.86 -10.94 4.06
CA CYS A 46 13.16 -12.36 4.14
C CYS A 46 12.03 -13.15 3.47
N LYS A 47 12.35 -14.36 2.99
CA LYS A 47 11.39 -15.20 2.25
C LYS A 47 10.12 -15.49 3.05
N ASP A 48 10.22 -15.71 4.37
CA ASP A 48 9.06 -15.96 5.22
C ASP A 48 8.11 -14.77 5.29
N LEU A 49 8.65 -13.55 5.38
CA LEU A 49 7.84 -12.33 5.38
C LEU A 49 7.23 -12.06 4.01
N GLN A 50 7.96 -12.33 2.92
CA GLN A 50 7.42 -12.27 1.56
C GLN A 50 6.24 -13.22 1.39
N VAL A 51 6.40 -14.49 1.80
CA VAL A 51 5.34 -15.51 1.72
C VAL A 51 4.11 -15.09 2.50
N LYS A 52 4.29 -14.57 3.72
CA LYS A 52 3.16 -14.06 4.53
C LYS A 52 2.44 -12.90 3.85
N LEU A 53 3.19 -11.90 3.38
CA LEU A 53 2.60 -10.70 2.75
C LEU A 53 1.98 -10.97 1.38
N LEU A 54 2.39 -12.03 0.70
CA LEU A 54 1.84 -12.50 -0.58
C LEU A 54 0.76 -13.57 -0.43
N ASP A 55 0.46 -14.04 0.79
CA ASP A 55 -0.59 -15.02 1.02
C ASP A 55 -1.95 -14.41 0.64
N PRO A 56 -2.68 -14.97 -0.34
CA PRO A 56 -3.99 -14.46 -0.72
C PRO A 56 -5.04 -14.59 0.40
N ASN A 57 -4.73 -15.34 1.46
CA ASN A 57 -5.60 -15.52 2.63
C ASN A 57 -5.10 -14.74 3.86
N ILE A 58 -4.11 -13.86 3.72
CA ILE A 58 -3.68 -13.03 4.84
C ILE A 58 -4.84 -12.21 5.39
N THR A 59 -5.07 -12.31 6.68
CA THR A 59 -6.11 -11.56 7.38
C THR A 59 -5.63 -10.17 7.75
N GLU A 60 -6.58 -9.26 7.94
CA GLU A 60 -6.30 -7.92 8.45
C GLU A 60 -5.54 -7.96 9.79
N SER A 61 -5.95 -8.83 10.72
CA SER A 61 -5.26 -8.97 12.01
C SER A 61 -3.81 -9.43 11.86
N GLN A 62 -3.51 -10.33 10.91
CA GLN A 62 -2.14 -10.74 10.62
C GLN A 62 -1.31 -9.60 10.04
N LEU A 63 -1.89 -8.77 9.17
CA LEU A 63 -1.24 -7.55 8.67
C LEU A 63 -0.98 -6.56 9.81
N GLU A 64 -1.97 -6.27 10.65
CA GLU A 64 -1.83 -5.39 11.80
C GLU A 64 -0.73 -5.87 12.75
N GLN A 65 -0.60 -7.17 12.97
CA GLN A 65 0.47 -7.73 13.79
C GLN A 65 1.85 -7.47 13.18
N ILE A 66 2.01 -7.67 11.86
CA ILE A 66 3.27 -7.39 11.15
C ILE A 66 3.64 -5.90 11.28
N PHE A 67 2.68 -4.99 11.03
CA PHE A 67 2.94 -3.56 11.10
C PHE A 67 3.16 -3.07 12.52
N THR A 68 2.39 -3.58 13.49
CA THR A 68 2.59 -3.27 14.92
C THR A 68 4.00 -3.64 15.35
N GLU A 69 4.48 -4.82 14.95
CA GLU A 69 5.82 -5.28 15.29
C GLU A 69 6.91 -4.43 14.58
N LEU A 70 6.70 -4.06 13.32
CA LEU A 70 7.57 -3.11 12.61
C LEU A 70 7.67 -1.77 13.34
N PHE A 71 6.54 -1.19 13.74
CA PHE A 71 6.53 0.09 14.47
C PHE A 71 7.19 -0.03 15.84
N ARG A 72 7.01 -1.16 16.53
CA ARG A 72 7.70 -1.44 17.80
C ARG A 72 9.21 -1.44 17.61
N VAL A 73 9.73 -2.19 16.64
CA VAL A 73 11.17 -2.25 16.32
C VAL A 73 11.72 -0.87 15.95
N VAL A 74 10.97 -0.06 15.19
CA VAL A 74 11.35 1.33 14.87
C VAL A 74 11.40 2.21 16.11
N GLN A 75 10.40 2.15 16.98
CA GLN A 75 10.35 2.95 18.21
C GLN A 75 11.48 2.60 19.18
N GLU A 76 11.87 1.33 19.24
CA GLU A 76 12.95 0.85 20.09
C GLU A 76 14.35 1.05 19.47
N GLY A 77 14.44 1.45 18.20
CA GLY A 77 15.72 1.59 17.49
C GLY A 77 16.42 0.26 17.21
N ASN A 78 15.65 -0.83 17.12
CA ASN A 78 16.14 -2.18 16.90
C ASN A 78 16.37 -2.48 15.40
N ASP A 79 17.18 -3.50 15.11
CA ASP A 79 17.46 -3.93 13.73
C ASP A 79 16.21 -4.59 13.11
N PHE A 80 15.74 -4.05 11.98
CA PHE A 80 14.59 -4.56 11.21
C PHE A 80 14.77 -6.00 10.74
N LYS A 81 16.01 -6.48 10.62
CA LYS A 81 16.29 -7.88 10.27
C LYS A 81 15.75 -8.85 11.31
N THR A 82 15.63 -8.43 12.57
CA THR A 82 15.07 -9.26 13.65
C THR A 82 13.63 -9.70 13.39
N ILE A 83 12.91 -8.96 12.55
CA ILE A 83 11.52 -9.20 12.17
C ILE A 83 11.36 -9.47 10.67
N GLY A 84 12.46 -9.79 9.97
CA GLY A 84 12.45 -10.21 8.58
C GLY A 84 12.50 -9.09 7.54
N PHE A 85 12.59 -7.83 7.96
CA PHE A 85 12.74 -6.69 7.05
C PHE A 85 14.25 -6.45 6.83
N ASN A 86 14.84 -6.94 5.73
CA ASN A 86 16.28 -6.71 5.45
C ASN A 86 16.53 -5.32 4.86
N LEU A 87 16.17 -4.29 5.61
CA LEU A 87 16.34 -2.89 5.23
C LEU A 87 17.54 -2.29 5.98
N VAL A 88 18.33 -1.48 5.26
CA VAL A 88 19.54 -0.83 5.81
C VAL A 88 19.21 0.50 6.50
N LYS A 89 18.02 1.06 6.23
CA LYS A 89 17.49 2.27 6.86
C LYS A 89 16.00 2.07 7.09
N ILE A 90 15.44 2.89 7.99
CA ILE A 90 13.98 2.98 8.19
C ILE A 90 13.35 3.03 6.79
N PRO A 91 12.46 2.08 6.42
CA PRO A 91 11.74 2.19 5.17
C PRO A 91 11.14 3.59 5.16
N ASN A 92 11.39 4.40 4.13
CA ASN A 92 10.57 5.59 3.93
C ASN A 92 9.12 5.09 4.00
N PHE A 93 8.44 5.45 5.08
CA PHE A 93 7.23 4.78 5.58
C PHE A 93 6.02 4.98 4.66
N ASP A 94 6.26 5.59 3.51
CA ASP A 94 5.26 5.95 2.55
C ASP A 94 4.78 4.75 1.73
N ASP A 95 5.60 3.69 1.65
CA ASP A 95 5.52 2.72 0.57
C ASP A 95 5.42 1.26 1.03
N TYR A 96 4.44 0.86 1.84
CA TYR A 96 4.19 -0.57 2.04
C TYR A 96 2.74 -0.99 1.96
N PHE A 97 2.46 -1.76 0.89
CA PHE A 97 1.98 -3.16 0.87
C PHE A 97 0.79 -3.59 1.74
N ALA A 98 0.63 -3.01 2.93
CA ALA A 98 -0.50 -3.18 3.84
C ALA A 98 -1.85 -2.78 3.23
N LEU A 99 -1.76 -1.85 2.29
CA LEU A 99 -2.79 -1.40 1.37
C LEU A 99 -3.40 -2.52 0.50
N TYR A 100 -2.72 -3.67 0.38
CA TYR A 100 -3.07 -4.76 -0.53
C TYR A 100 -4.24 -5.65 -0.10
N TYR A 101 -4.49 -5.81 1.20
CA TYR A 101 -5.54 -6.76 1.64
C TYR A 101 -6.52 -6.22 2.68
N GLY A 102 -6.11 -5.25 3.51
CA GLY A 102 -7.02 -4.64 4.50
C GLY A 102 -8.22 -3.95 3.84
N ALA A 103 -8.02 -3.34 2.66
CA ALA A 103 -9.08 -2.64 1.95
C ALA A 103 -9.89 -3.55 1.00
N SER A 104 -9.40 -4.76 0.68
CA SER A 104 -10.07 -5.74 -0.21
C SER A 104 -11.25 -6.46 0.47
N ASN A 105 -11.40 -6.33 1.80
CA ASN A 105 -12.45 -6.98 2.59
C ASN A 105 -13.56 -6.03 3.07
N LEU A 106 -13.65 -4.81 2.53
CA LEU A 106 -14.66 -3.81 2.93
C LEU A 106 -16.11 -4.17 2.50
N GLY A 107 -16.30 -5.32 1.86
CA GLY A 107 -17.60 -5.86 1.46
C GLY A 107 -17.64 -6.26 -0.01
N ALA A 108 -18.46 -7.27 -0.35
CA ALA A 108 -18.53 -7.84 -1.70
C ALA A 108 -19.02 -6.84 -2.79
N ASN A 109 -19.59 -5.69 -2.39
CA ASN A 109 -20.20 -4.71 -3.29
C ASN A 109 -19.33 -3.45 -3.50
N ILE A 110 -18.17 -3.34 -2.86
CA ILE A 110 -17.25 -2.20 -2.99
C ILE A 110 -15.98 -2.68 -3.67
N LEU A 111 -15.60 -2.01 -4.75
CA LEU A 111 -14.36 -2.30 -5.46
C LEU A 111 -13.22 -1.47 -4.87
N THR A 112 -12.27 -2.14 -4.24
CA THR A 112 -11.05 -1.51 -3.73
C THR A 112 -9.91 -1.73 -4.70
N LEU A 113 -9.22 -0.66 -5.06
CA LEU A 113 -8.14 -0.68 -6.04
C LEU A 113 -6.88 -0.01 -5.49
N LEU A 114 -5.75 -0.45 -6.01
CA LEU A 114 -4.46 0.16 -5.77
C LEU A 114 -3.86 0.73 -7.04
N CYS A 115 -3.45 1.98 -6.93
CA CYS A 115 -2.95 2.74 -8.06
C CYS A 115 -1.57 3.32 -7.75
N VAL A 116 -0.66 3.20 -8.72
CA VAL A 116 0.64 3.86 -8.72
C VAL A 116 0.60 5.03 -9.70
N GLN A 117 0.77 6.23 -9.16
CA GLN A 117 0.93 7.49 -9.89
C GLN A 117 2.29 7.58 -10.62
N GLY A 118 3.28 6.79 -10.21
CA GLY A 118 4.63 6.82 -10.77
C GLY A 118 5.45 8.00 -10.23
N PHE A 119 6.67 8.17 -10.75
CA PHE A 119 7.60 9.18 -10.25
C PHE A 119 7.18 10.59 -10.69
N CYS A 120 6.40 11.29 -9.86
CA CYS A 120 5.85 12.62 -10.16
C CYS A 120 6.67 13.75 -9.52
N ALA A 121 6.94 14.81 -10.28
CA ALA A 121 7.63 16.01 -9.84
C ALA A 121 6.76 16.86 -8.91
N THR A 122 6.63 16.39 -7.66
CA THR A 122 5.84 16.98 -6.58
C THR A 122 6.74 17.28 -5.40
N ASP A 123 6.24 17.96 -4.37
CA ASP A 123 7.06 18.32 -3.20
C ASP A 123 7.67 17.10 -2.50
N ILE A 124 6.97 15.95 -2.45
CA ILE A 124 7.51 14.70 -1.89
C ILE A 124 8.76 14.20 -2.65
N ASN A 125 8.85 14.48 -3.95
CA ASN A 125 9.99 14.15 -4.79
C ASN A 125 10.88 15.37 -5.07
N ASN A 126 10.82 16.42 -4.22
CA ASN A 126 11.57 17.66 -4.38
C ASN A 126 11.44 18.31 -5.77
N ARG A 127 10.29 18.12 -6.43
CA ARG A 127 10.07 18.58 -7.82
C ARG A 127 11.18 18.12 -8.77
N ALA A 128 11.68 16.91 -8.55
CA ALA A 128 12.85 16.37 -9.23
C ALA A 128 12.77 16.47 -10.76
N ASP A 129 13.90 16.86 -11.35
CA ASP A 129 14.12 16.81 -12.79
C ASP A 129 13.95 15.38 -13.29
N GLY A 130 13.18 15.21 -14.38
CA GLY A 130 12.81 13.90 -14.91
C GLY A 130 11.58 13.25 -14.24
N GLY A 131 11.01 13.88 -13.21
CA GLY A 131 9.69 13.52 -12.69
C GLY A 131 8.58 13.89 -13.67
N ARG A 132 7.54 13.06 -13.75
CA ARG A 132 6.35 13.36 -14.57
C ARG A 132 5.52 14.48 -13.93
N PRO A 133 4.79 15.29 -14.72
CA PRO A 133 3.80 16.23 -14.18
C PRO A 133 2.73 15.54 -13.33
N ALA A 134 2.16 16.29 -12.37
CA ALA A 134 1.16 15.76 -11.45
C ALA A 134 -0.11 15.29 -12.18
N GLU A 135 -0.47 15.96 -13.27
CA GLU A 135 -1.60 15.65 -14.13
C GLU A 135 -1.47 14.25 -14.71
N LEU A 136 -0.27 13.92 -15.22
CA LEU A 136 0.01 12.57 -15.70
C LEU A 136 -0.05 11.55 -14.56
N GLY A 137 0.43 11.90 -13.36
CA GLY A 137 0.28 11.05 -12.17
C GLY A 137 -1.18 10.72 -11.86
N ALA A 138 -2.06 11.71 -11.99
CA ALA A 138 -3.49 11.58 -11.75
C ALA A 138 -4.19 10.67 -12.77
N ASP A 139 -3.68 10.55 -14.01
CA ASP A 139 -4.26 9.65 -15.02
C ASP A 139 -4.34 8.19 -14.55
N SER A 140 -3.35 7.72 -13.78
CA SER A 140 -3.41 6.36 -13.21
C SER A 140 -4.61 6.19 -12.26
N ILE A 141 -4.92 7.24 -11.49
CA ILE A 141 -6.03 7.26 -10.53
C ILE A 141 -7.35 7.31 -11.29
N LEU A 142 -7.45 8.19 -12.29
CA LEU A 142 -8.64 8.30 -13.14
C LEU A 142 -8.93 6.99 -13.87
N HIS A 143 -7.90 6.28 -14.34
CA HIS A 143 -8.09 4.94 -14.92
C HIS A 143 -8.73 3.97 -13.91
N ALA A 144 -8.26 3.92 -12.66
CA ALA A 144 -8.86 3.08 -11.63
C ALA A 144 -10.33 3.46 -11.32
N VAL A 145 -10.66 4.75 -11.42
CA VAL A 145 -12.03 5.26 -11.22
C VAL A 145 -12.97 4.88 -12.37
N TYR A 146 -12.54 5.07 -13.62
CA TYR A 146 -13.42 4.99 -14.78
C TYR A 146 -13.42 3.64 -15.51
N THR A 147 -12.42 2.78 -15.28
CA THR A 147 -12.34 1.50 -15.98
C THR A 147 -13.27 0.45 -15.36
N GLU A 148 -14.08 -0.20 -16.20
CA GLU A 148 -14.93 -1.32 -15.82
C GLU A 148 -14.13 -2.64 -15.77
N ASN A 149 -14.69 -3.66 -15.12
CA ASN A 149 -14.13 -5.02 -15.06
C ASN A 149 -12.73 -5.12 -14.41
N LEU A 150 -12.42 -4.20 -13.49
CA LEU A 150 -11.23 -4.33 -12.64
C LEU A 150 -11.48 -5.33 -11.51
N GLU A 151 -10.42 -6.01 -11.07
CA GLU A 151 -10.48 -6.95 -9.95
C GLU A 151 -10.31 -6.22 -8.61
N ASN A 152 -11.05 -6.66 -7.60
CA ASN A 152 -10.86 -6.17 -6.24
C ASN A 152 -9.43 -6.50 -5.76
N GLY A 153 -8.77 -5.52 -5.15
CA GLY A 153 -7.37 -5.60 -4.75
C GLY A 153 -6.37 -5.41 -5.89
N GLN A 154 -6.79 -5.13 -7.13
CA GLN A 154 -5.86 -4.98 -8.26
C GLN A 154 -4.85 -3.84 -8.04
N PHE A 155 -3.57 -4.15 -8.23
CA PHE A 155 -2.46 -3.19 -8.24
C PHE A 155 -2.11 -2.78 -9.67
N SER A 156 -2.13 -1.48 -9.97
CA SER A 156 -1.97 -0.99 -11.34
C SER A 156 -1.27 0.35 -11.48
N LYS A 157 -0.71 0.61 -12.66
CA LYS A 157 -0.12 1.90 -13.08
C LYS A 157 -0.55 2.21 -14.51
N GLY A 158 -1.23 3.33 -14.71
CA GLY A 158 -1.70 3.74 -16.05
C GLY A 158 -2.50 2.65 -16.78
N GLY A 159 -3.30 1.88 -16.03
CA GLY A 159 -4.09 0.76 -16.55
C GLY A 159 -3.35 -0.57 -16.73
N THR A 160 -2.03 -0.59 -16.64
CA THR A 160 -1.27 -1.83 -16.62
C THR A 160 -1.31 -2.46 -15.22
N ARG A 161 -1.78 -3.71 -15.11
CA ARG A 161 -1.67 -4.50 -13.88
C ARG A 161 -0.19 -4.71 -13.57
N LEU A 162 0.22 -4.36 -12.36
CA LEU A 162 1.57 -4.58 -11.89
C LEU A 162 1.65 -5.92 -11.16
N PRO A 163 2.73 -6.69 -11.35
CA PRO A 163 2.96 -7.88 -10.55
C PRO A 163 3.22 -7.48 -9.10
N LEU A 164 2.64 -8.25 -8.19
CA LEU A 164 3.08 -8.29 -6.79
C LEU A 164 3.94 -9.54 -6.66
N GLU A 165 5.11 -9.46 -7.28
CA GLU A 165 6.06 -10.56 -7.26
C GLU A 165 7.28 -10.14 -6.46
N ALA A 166 7.75 -11.04 -5.60
CA ALA A 166 9.16 -11.07 -5.28
C ALA A 166 9.83 -11.81 -6.44
N ASN A 167 10.75 -11.16 -7.16
CA ASN A 167 11.54 -11.81 -8.20
C ASN A 167 12.06 -13.17 -7.70
N ARG A 168 11.74 -14.23 -8.46
CA ARG A 168 12.13 -15.62 -8.14
C ARG A 168 13.62 -15.83 -8.28
#